data_AF-A0A3F2RKI5-F1
#
_entry.id   AF-A0A3F2RKI5-F1
#
_cell.length_a   1.000
_cell.length_b   1.000
_cell.length_c   1.000
_cell.angle_alpha   90.00
_cell.angle_beta   90.00
_cell.angle_gamma   90.00
#
_symmetry.space_group_name_H-M   'P 1'
#
loop_
_entity.id
_entity.type
_entity.pdbx_description
1 polymer ?
#
loop_
_entity_poly.entity_id
_entity_poly.type
_entity_poly.pdbx_seq_one_letter_code
_entity_poly.pdbx_strand_id
1 'polypeptide(L)'
;MQSISISAARSPTIRAQRVVSNSKVTSNTSLPPAAPIVAKLFKTPQCATGGRNVSKVHNDLSDTVSSLNLQPIPRQELIKSVDSNAKNTQPAINIEVLKPGVYTGSSVYTEEISLLANQVQTGLQARVAPIPIDDCTGGVYYLRTKNRRLTAVFKPADEEPYALNNPKSFQKPEQAPSVSGIRQGIAPEDAAVREAVAYLLDHQHFAKVPTTMLASLYHPAFHYHASESLHRKIGSVQAYVPHRDTADDVGVSMFRASDVQAIAMLDIRLANQDRHGGNILVVEPTASVSSTSGAMTKAQTGKQVSLIPIDHGACLPRVSALSETYFLWLFWPQAKQQFSRAALEYIAALDAHHDLQLLEANLPSGHHLEREAALTLHVCTALLKFCSLDLKMTAHDIGMLMCRDGIVSQKDLSPSVLEIMVASTLIDAAVLKSEVLLRLEDKQRGMQAVAFNKQTQAQGKAWSNYVAIFMQTFRRVLANNLTAK
;
A
#
# COMPACT_ATOMS: atom_id res chain seq x y z
N MET A 1 -1.76 -22.01 -4.90
CA MET A 1 -1.78 -20.56 -5.16
C MET A 1 -0.44 -20.22 -5.78
N GLN A 2 -0.42 -19.75 -7.03
CA GLN A 2 0.80 -19.19 -7.61
C GLN A 2 1.09 -17.89 -6.85
N SER A 3 2.24 -17.79 -6.19
CA SER A 3 2.70 -16.54 -5.59
C SER A 3 2.93 -15.52 -6.71
N ILE A 4 2.33 -14.35 -6.60
CA ILE A 4 2.49 -13.26 -7.54
C ILE A 4 3.74 -12.51 -7.09
N SER A 5 4.89 -12.97 -7.54
CA SER A 5 6.15 -12.32 -7.17
C SER A 5 6.45 -11.19 -8.13
N ILE A 6 6.51 -9.96 -7.62
CA ILE A 6 7.44 -8.96 -8.14
C ILE A 6 8.72 -9.15 -7.33
N SER A 7 9.63 -9.97 -7.85
CA SER A 7 10.98 -10.00 -7.29
C SER A 7 11.65 -8.68 -7.64
N ALA A 8 12.25 -8.00 -6.66
CA ALA A 8 13.13 -6.88 -6.97
C ALA A 8 14.23 -7.38 -7.93
N ALA A 9 14.20 -6.92 -9.19
CA ALA A 9 15.15 -7.41 -10.17
C ALA A 9 16.58 -7.11 -9.70
N ARG A 10 17.42 -8.14 -9.67
CA ARG A 10 18.83 -8.02 -9.29
C ARG A 10 19.51 -7.00 -10.20
N SER A 11 20.37 -6.15 -9.62
CA SER A 11 21.27 -5.31 -10.41
C SER A 11 22.08 -6.17 -11.39
N PRO A 12 22.21 -5.75 -12.67
CA PRO A 12 22.91 -6.57 -13.67
C PRO A 12 24.38 -6.70 -13.28
N THR A 13 24.80 -7.91 -12.89
CA THR A 13 26.19 -8.22 -12.55
C THR A 13 26.81 -9.13 -13.62
N ILE A 14 28.05 -8.80 -13.98
CA ILE A 14 28.86 -9.40 -15.04
C ILE A 14 29.06 -10.91 -14.81
N ARG A 15 28.91 -11.65 -15.91
CA ARG A 15 28.92 -13.12 -16.01
C ARG A 15 30.26 -13.70 -15.56
N ALA A 16 30.26 -14.50 -14.49
CA ALA A 16 31.31 -15.47 -14.19
C ALA A 16 30.68 -16.85 -13.96
N GLN A 17 31.26 -17.86 -14.62
CA GLN A 17 30.76 -19.22 -14.76
C GLN A 17 30.57 -19.94 -13.41
N ARG A 18 29.47 -20.69 -13.27
CA ARG A 18 29.21 -21.55 -12.11
C ARG A 18 29.32 -23.02 -12.51
N VAL A 19 30.16 -23.74 -11.77
CA VAL A 19 30.28 -25.20 -11.74
C VAL A 19 29.09 -25.78 -10.96
N VAL A 20 28.54 -26.88 -11.47
CA VAL A 20 27.39 -27.60 -10.92
C VAL A 20 27.86 -28.63 -9.88
N SER A 21 27.18 -28.73 -8.75
CA SER A 21 27.16 -29.96 -7.95
C SER A 21 25.83 -30.14 -7.22
N ASN A 22 25.18 -31.27 -7.50
CA ASN A 22 23.95 -31.78 -6.91
C ASN A 22 24.17 -32.31 -5.49
N SER A 23 23.18 -32.13 -4.60
CA SER A 23 22.79 -33.18 -3.65
C SER A 23 21.40 -32.91 -3.05
N LYS A 24 20.48 -33.85 -3.28
CA LYS A 24 19.19 -34.00 -2.59
C LYS A 24 19.42 -34.42 -1.14
N VAL A 25 18.70 -33.83 -0.19
CA VAL A 25 18.38 -34.46 1.10
C VAL A 25 16.93 -34.18 1.44
N THR A 26 16.16 -35.25 1.60
CA THR A 26 14.79 -35.28 2.12
C THR A 26 14.83 -35.53 3.63
N SER A 27 14.05 -34.80 4.42
CA SER A 27 13.68 -35.26 5.77
C SER A 27 12.31 -34.74 6.17
N ASN A 28 11.37 -35.69 6.29
CA ASN A 28 10.09 -35.56 6.98
C ASN A 28 10.34 -35.46 8.50
N THR A 29 9.75 -34.47 9.16
CA THR A 29 9.42 -34.56 10.60
C THR A 29 8.16 -33.75 10.89
N SER A 30 7.11 -34.46 11.31
CA SER A 30 5.86 -33.95 11.87
C SER A 30 6.09 -33.31 13.25
N LEU A 31 5.32 -32.26 13.57
CA LEU A 31 5.28 -31.63 14.89
C LEU A 31 4.00 -32.05 15.65
N PRO A 32 4.07 -32.30 16.98
CA PRO A 32 2.90 -32.62 17.80
C PRO A 32 2.16 -31.34 18.28
N PRO A 33 0.88 -31.44 18.64
CA PRO A 33 0.06 -30.29 19.03
C PRO A 33 0.21 -29.99 20.53
N ALA A 34 0.07 -28.72 20.91
CA ALA A 34 -0.04 -28.34 22.32
C ALA A 34 -1.14 -27.29 22.57
N ALA A 35 -1.96 -27.63 23.56
CA ALA A 35 -3.13 -26.96 24.11
C ALA A 35 -2.73 -25.96 25.26
N PRO A 36 -3.70 -25.25 25.89
CA PRO A 36 -3.55 -23.87 26.42
C PRO A 36 -3.48 -23.73 27.96
N ILE A 37 -2.93 -22.60 28.48
CA ILE A 37 -3.05 -22.09 29.89
C ILE A 37 -2.78 -20.55 29.86
N VAL A 38 -3.70 -19.60 30.11
CA VAL A 38 -4.38 -19.07 31.33
C VAL A 38 -3.52 -18.27 32.34
N ALA A 39 -3.81 -16.96 32.40
CA ALA A 39 -3.87 -16.00 33.53
C ALA A 39 -2.79 -15.95 34.64
N LYS A 40 -2.23 -14.74 34.88
CA LYS A 40 -2.29 -13.96 36.16
C LYS A 40 -1.30 -12.78 36.17
N LEU A 41 -1.79 -11.57 36.45
CA LEU A 41 -1.39 -10.65 37.54
C LEU A 41 -1.54 -9.15 37.18
N PHE A 42 -2.54 -8.53 37.80
CA PHE A 42 -2.61 -7.09 38.06
C PHE A 42 -1.66 -6.69 39.20
N LYS A 43 -1.06 -5.50 39.08
CA LYS A 43 -0.96 -4.48 40.14
C LYS A 43 -0.32 -3.19 39.59
N THR A 44 -1.10 -2.12 39.57
CA THR A 44 -0.66 -0.72 39.43
C THR A 44 0.05 -0.24 40.70
N PRO A 45 0.84 0.86 40.60
CA PRO A 45 0.33 2.13 41.13
C PRO A 45 0.63 3.38 40.28
N GLN A 46 -0.19 4.40 40.55
CA GLN A 46 -0.17 5.78 40.05
C GLN A 46 1.08 6.56 40.47
N CYS A 47 1.46 7.60 39.72
CA CYS A 47 1.66 8.96 40.29
C CYS A 47 1.85 10.08 39.24
N ALA A 48 1.16 11.19 39.54
CA ALA A 48 1.53 12.60 39.43
C ALA A 48 1.83 13.30 38.08
N THR A 49 0.93 14.24 37.83
CA THR A 49 0.94 15.42 36.97
C THR A 49 2.09 16.41 37.21
N GLY A 50 2.55 17.05 36.14
CA GLY A 50 3.35 18.27 36.21
C GLY A 50 3.35 19.00 34.88
N GLY A 51 2.43 19.94 34.70
CA GLY A 51 2.37 20.81 33.52
C GLY A 51 3.30 22.00 33.61
N ARG A 52 3.81 22.48 32.47
CA ARG A 52 4.22 23.87 32.24
C ARG A 52 3.93 24.27 30.79
N ASN A 53 3.13 25.33 30.66
CA ASN A 53 2.96 26.14 29.45
C ASN A 53 4.23 26.91 29.13
N VAL A 54 4.56 27.05 27.84
CA VAL A 54 5.26 28.24 27.33
C VAL A 54 4.65 28.65 25.99
N SER A 55 4.32 29.93 25.92
CA SER A 55 3.55 30.61 24.89
C SER A 55 4.35 30.95 23.63
N LYS A 56 3.60 30.98 22.53
CA LYS A 56 3.75 31.75 21.27
C LYS A 56 4.84 32.84 21.22
N VAL A 57 5.59 32.82 20.12
CA VAL A 57 6.06 34.03 19.41
C VAL A 57 5.76 33.82 17.92
N HIS A 58 5.00 34.75 17.35
CA HIS A 58 4.67 34.90 15.92
C HIS A 58 5.54 36.01 15.31
N ASN A 59 5.40 36.19 13.99
CA ASN A 59 6.00 37.15 13.07
C ASN A 59 7.32 36.67 12.46
N ASP A 60 7.64 36.87 11.18
CA ASP A 60 6.93 37.35 9.98
C ASP A 60 7.84 36.90 8.83
N LEU A 61 7.29 36.54 7.66
CA LEU A 61 7.93 36.64 6.34
C LEU A 61 6.91 36.18 5.29
N SER A 62 6.05 37.13 4.91
CA SER A 62 5.27 37.08 3.68
C SER A 62 6.10 37.58 2.51
N ASP A 63 5.67 37.17 1.32
CA ASP A 63 5.89 37.79 0.00
C ASP A 63 7.12 37.34 -0.78
N THR A 64 6.92 36.39 -1.70
CA THR A 64 6.95 36.63 -3.17
C THR A 64 6.87 35.32 -3.97
N VAL A 65 5.68 34.89 -4.41
CA VAL A 65 5.50 34.29 -5.74
C VAL A 65 4.08 34.61 -6.23
N SER A 66 4.02 35.53 -7.17
CA SER A 66 2.84 35.97 -7.91
C SER A 66 2.40 34.96 -8.97
N SER A 67 1.11 34.62 -8.93
CA SER A 67 0.18 34.55 -10.06
C SER A 67 0.47 33.57 -11.22
N LEU A 68 -0.18 32.39 -11.17
CA LEU A 68 -0.57 31.64 -12.36
C LEU A 68 -2.10 31.49 -12.38
N ASN A 69 -2.71 32.11 -13.38
CA ASN A 69 -4.15 32.16 -13.63
C ASN A 69 -4.60 30.80 -14.21
N LEU A 70 -5.43 30.05 -13.47
CA LEU A 70 -6.08 28.84 -13.96
C LEU A 70 -7.60 29.05 -13.97
N GLN A 71 -8.15 29.24 -15.17
CA GLN A 71 -9.59 29.19 -15.41
C GLN A 71 -10.02 27.73 -15.62
N PRO A 72 -11.11 27.23 -15.00
CA PRO A 72 -11.62 25.89 -15.24
C PRO A 72 -12.42 25.82 -16.55
N ILE A 73 -12.07 24.88 -17.45
CA ILE A 73 -12.87 24.58 -18.64
C ILE A 73 -13.90 23.47 -18.30
N PRO A 74 -15.20 23.63 -18.63
CA PRO A 74 -16.21 22.61 -18.39
C PRO A 74 -16.08 21.37 -19.30
N ARG A 75 -15.98 20.21 -18.65
CA ARG A 75 -16.00 18.80 -19.11
C ARG A 75 -17.18 18.37 -20.05
N GLN A 76 -17.23 18.85 -21.30
CA GLN A 76 -18.21 18.29 -22.26
C GLN A 76 -17.73 18.18 -23.73
N GLU A 77 -16.42 18.09 -23.97
CA GLU A 77 -15.85 17.81 -25.31
C GLU A 77 -14.87 16.63 -25.36
N LEU A 78 -14.96 15.67 -24.43
CA LEU A 78 -14.36 14.35 -24.65
C LEU A 78 -15.46 13.37 -25.02
N ILE A 79 -15.43 12.90 -26.28
CA ILE A 79 -16.28 11.88 -26.91
C ILE A 79 -17.50 12.46 -27.67
N LYS A 80 -17.23 13.11 -28.81
CA LYS A 80 -17.86 12.92 -30.15
C LYS A 80 -17.67 14.15 -31.06
N SER A 81 -16.51 14.24 -31.71
CA SER A 81 -16.44 14.62 -33.12
C SER A 81 -15.31 13.81 -33.76
N VAL A 82 -15.69 12.94 -34.70
CA VAL A 82 -14.72 12.39 -35.65
C VAL A 82 -14.52 13.49 -36.69
N ASP A 83 -13.65 14.43 -36.38
CA ASP A 83 -13.09 15.32 -37.40
C ASP A 83 -11.97 14.55 -38.10
N SER A 84 -12.23 14.20 -39.36
CA SER A 84 -11.35 13.52 -40.30
C SER A 84 -10.18 14.42 -40.76
N ASN A 85 -9.60 15.22 -39.86
CA ASN A 85 -8.45 16.08 -40.15
C ASN A 85 -7.57 16.45 -38.94
N ALA A 86 -7.53 15.61 -37.89
CA ALA A 86 -6.52 15.76 -36.84
C ALA A 86 -5.14 15.34 -37.36
N LYS A 87 -4.26 16.32 -37.58
CA LYS A 87 -2.83 16.06 -37.81
C LYS A 87 -2.31 15.16 -36.69
N ASN A 88 -1.58 14.14 -37.10
CA ASN A 88 -1.04 13.05 -36.30
C ASN A 88 0.06 13.54 -35.30
N THR A 89 -0.30 14.41 -34.35
CA THR A 89 0.62 14.88 -33.31
C THR A 89 0.72 13.85 -32.20
N GLN A 90 1.86 13.16 -32.12
CA GLN A 90 2.18 12.26 -31.01
C GLN A 90 2.06 13.01 -29.66
N PRO A 91 1.59 12.34 -28.60
CA PRO A 91 1.53 12.95 -27.27
C PRO A 91 2.92 13.41 -26.81
N ALA A 92 2.97 14.48 -26.02
CA ALA A 92 4.24 14.96 -25.47
C ALA A 92 4.86 13.91 -24.53
N ILE A 93 6.18 13.72 -24.65
CA ILE A 93 6.95 12.82 -23.78
C ILE A 93 7.27 13.57 -22.48
N ASN A 94 6.31 13.53 -21.55
CA ASN A 94 6.41 14.12 -20.22
C ASN A 94 5.67 13.27 -19.18
N ILE A 95 5.94 13.53 -17.89
CA ILE A 95 5.15 13.05 -16.76
C ILE A 95 4.15 14.14 -16.35
N GLU A 96 2.93 13.72 -16.04
CA GLU A 96 1.89 14.57 -15.45
C GLU A 96 1.46 13.93 -14.13
N VAL A 97 1.71 14.61 -13.01
CA VAL A 97 1.29 14.14 -11.69
C VAL A 97 -0.19 14.39 -11.50
N LEU A 98 -0.96 13.33 -11.27
CA LEU A 98 -2.41 13.41 -11.18
C LEU A 98 -2.80 13.79 -9.74
N LYS A 99 -2.78 15.11 -9.48
CA LYS A 99 -3.04 15.80 -8.20
C LYS A 99 -1.81 15.89 -7.26
N PRO A 100 -0.99 16.96 -7.38
CA PRO A 100 0.13 17.18 -6.47
C PRO A 100 -0.43 17.50 -5.07
N GLY A 101 0.03 16.80 -4.04
CA GLY A 101 -0.56 16.89 -2.72
C GLY A 101 -0.46 18.29 -2.10
N VAL A 102 -1.60 18.83 -1.66
CA VAL A 102 -1.72 20.11 -0.94
C VAL A 102 -2.08 19.90 0.54
N TYR A 103 -2.48 18.68 0.92
CA TYR A 103 -3.21 18.41 2.18
C TYR A 103 -2.53 17.47 3.17
N THR A 104 -1.29 17.02 2.92
CA THR A 104 -0.54 16.23 3.91
C THR A 104 -0.11 17.05 5.13
N GLY A 105 -0.25 18.38 5.08
CA GLY A 105 0.25 19.30 6.11
C GLY A 105 1.77 19.32 6.24
N SER A 106 2.48 18.62 5.36
CA SER A 106 3.94 18.46 5.37
C SER A 106 4.51 18.78 4.00
N SER A 107 5.33 19.83 3.92
CA SER A 107 6.01 20.24 2.68
C SER A 107 6.91 19.13 2.11
N VAL A 108 7.37 18.21 2.96
CA VAL A 108 8.23 17.07 2.61
C VAL A 108 7.60 16.21 1.52
N TYR A 109 6.32 15.83 1.65
CA TYR A 109 5.66 14.97 0.65
C TYR A 109 5.58 15.66 -0.72
N THR A 110 5.26 16.96 -0.74
CA THR A 110 5.17 17.76 -1.97
C THR A 110 6.55 17.92 -2.62
N GLU A 111 7.59 18.16 -1.83
CA GLU A 111 8.98 18.24 -2.30
C GLU A 111 9.48 16.92 -2.88
N GLU A 112 9.23 15.79 -2.19
CA GLU A 112 9.63 14.46 -2.65
C GLU A 112 8.94 14.06 -3.96
N ILE A 113 7.62 14.26 -4.05
CA ILE A 113 6.84 14.01 -5.27
C ILE A 113 7.38 14.86 -6.43
N SER A 114 7.63 16.15 -6.18
CA SER A 114 8.15 17.08 -7.18
C SER A 114 9.55 16.69 -7.63
N LEU A 115 10.43 16.29 -6.70
CA LEU A 115 11.78 15.83 -6.99
C LEU A 115 11.75 14.57 -7.87
N LEU A 116 10.96 13.56 -7.49
CA LEU A 116 10.81 12.33 -8.26
C LEU A 116 10.25 12.60 -9.66
N ALA A 117 9.21 13.42 -9.76
CA ALA A 117 8.61 13.80 -11.04
C ALA A 117 9.62 14.50 -11.95
N ASN A 118 10.40 15.45 -11.41
CA ASN A 118 11.45 16.14 -12.16
C ASN A 118 12.55 15.18 -12.64
N GLN A 119 12.97 14.23 -11.81
CA GLN A 119 13.96 13.22 -12.20
C GLN A 119 13.46 12.34 -13.35
N VAL A 120 12.22 11.85 -13.26
CA VAL A 120 11.56 11.08 -14.33
C VAL A 120 11.42 11.91 -15.60
N GLN A 121 10.96 13.16 -15.48
CA GLN A 121 10.79 14.11 -16.58
C GLN A 121 12.08 14.27 -17.38
N THR A 122 13.23 14.39 -16.71
CA THR A 122 14.52 14.57 -17.39
C THR A 122 14.87 13.40 -18.32
N GLY A 123 14.55 12.17 -17.91
CA GLY A 123 14.79 10.98 -18.71
C GLY A 123 13.86 10.86 -19.90
N LEU A 124 12.58 11.10 -19.66
CA LEU A 124 11.54 11.11 -20.68
C LEU A 124 11.86 12.15 -21.77
N GLN A 125 12.16 13.40 -21.41
CA GLN A 125 12.53 14.45 -22.37
C GLN A 125 13.81 14.13 -23.15
N ALA A 126 14.76 13.45 -22.51
CA ALA A 126 15.99 12.97 -23.16
C ALA A 126 15.77 11.69 -24.00
N ARG A 127 14.52 11.22 -24.16
CA ARG A 127 14.14 9.99 -24.87
C ARG A 127 14.89 8.75 -24.37
N VAL A 128 15.21 8.72 -23.08
CA VAL A 128 15.77 7.54 -22.44
C VAL A 128 14.65 6.51 -22.28
N ALA A 129 14.73 5.42 -23.04
CA ALA A 129 13.70 4.39 -23.03
C ALA A 129 13.52 3.79 -21.62
N PRO A 130 12.27 3.64 -21.13
CA PRO A 130 11.93 2.75 -20.03
C PRO A 130 12.45 1.32 -20.27
N ILE A 131 12.84 0.61 -19.22
CA ILE A 131 13.25 -0.80 -19.31
C ILE A 131 12.11 -1.67 -18.77
N PRO A 132 11.50 -2.56 -19.57
CA PRO A 132 10.52 -3.51 -19.03
C PRO A 132 11.18 -4.50 -18.06
N ILE A 133 10.44 -4.94 -17.05
CA ILE A 133 10.82 -5.99 -16.11
C ILE A 133 10.09 -7.27 -16.50
N ASP A 134 10.82 -8.37 -16.62
CA ASP A 134 10.25 -9.63 -17.12
C ASP A 134 9.61 -10.50 -16.04
N ASP A 135 10.20 -10.52 -14.83
CA ASP A 135 9.75 -11.34 -13.71
C ASP A 135 8.60 -10.65 -12.94
N CYS A 136 7.53 -10.29 -13.65
CA CYS A 136 6.32 -9.65 -13.13
C CYS A 136 5.07 -10.21 -13.84
N THR A 137 3.89 -10.08 -13.21
CA THR A 137 2.61 -10.54 -13.78
C THR A 137 1.92 -9.52 -14.70
N GLY A 138 2.39 -8.27 -14.70
CA GLY A 138 1.90 -7.20 -15.56
C GLY A 138 3.02 -6.33 -16.10
N GLY A 139 2.65 -5.20 -16.71
CA GLY A 139 3.59 -4.21 -17.19
C GLY A 139 4.29 -3.49 -16.04
N VAL A 140 5.61 -3.64 -15.95
CA VAL A 140 6.43 -2.93 -14.97
C VAL A 140 7.68 -2.41 -15.66
N TYR A 141 8.01 -1.14 -15.45
CA TYR A 141 9.09 -0.47 -16.16
C TYR A 141 10.02 0.28 -15.21
N TYR A 142 11.33 0.06 -15.35
CA TYR A 142 12.31 0.98 -14.78
C TYR A 142 12.37 2.27 -15.60
N LEU A 143 12.17 3.39 -14.91
CA LEU A 143 12.43 4.72 -15.42
C LEU A 143 13.82 5.18 -15.01
N ARG A 144 14.45 5.97 -15.87
CA ARG A 144 15.82 6.44 -15.70
C ARG A 144 15.89 7.94 -15.95
N THR A 145 16.82 8.62 -15.29
CA THR A 145 17.16 10.02 -15.59
C THR A 145 17.83 10.17 -16.97
N LYS A 146 18.05 11.41 -17.42
CA LYS A 146 18.82 11.70 -18.66
C LYS A 146 20.21 11.03 -18.70
N ASN A 147 20.81 10.81 -17.53
CA ASN A 147 22.12 10.15 -17.39
C ASN A 147 22.00 8.63 -17.27
N ARG A 148 20.84 8.05 -17.61
CA ARG A 148 20.55 6.60 -17.58
C ARG A 148 20.66 5.97 -16.18
N ARG A 149 20.61 6.76 -15.11
CA ARG A 149 20.52 6.25 -13.73
C ARG A 149 19.08 5.85 -13.40
N LEU A 150 18.88 4.65 -12.85
CA LEU A 150 17.58 4.20 -12.32
C LEU A 150 17.04 5.22 -11.31
N THR A 151 15.76 5.58 -11.45
CA THR A 151 15.15 6.64 -10.63
C THR A 151 13.75 6.29 -10.14
N ALA A 152 12.98 5.54 -10.91
CA ALA A 152 11.64 5.15 -10.53
C ALA A 152 11.24 3.81 -11.16
N VAL A 153 10.18 3.21 -10.62
CA VAL A 153 9.45 2.09 -11.20
C VAL A 153 8.07 2.61 -11.58
N PHE A 154 7.63 2.33 -12.80
CA PHE A 154 6.30 2.68 -13.30
C PHE A 154 5.50 1.41 -13.56
N LYS A 155 4.28 1.36 -13.03
CA LYS A 155 3.31 0.27 -13.22
C LYS A 155 2.04 0.86 -13.86
N PRO A 156 1.88 0.78 -15.20
CA PRO A 156 0.67 1.25 -15.87
C PRO A 156 -0.55 0.44 -15.43
N ALA A 157 -1.64 1.13 -15.09
CA ALA A 157 -2.88 0.51 -14.62
C ALA A 157 -3.47 -0.42 -15.70
N ASP A 158 -3.45 0.00 -16.97
CA ASP A 158 -3.98 -0.77 -18.10
C ASP A 158 -3.15 -2.01 -18.46
N GLU A 159 -1.93 -2.13 -17.92
CA GLU A 159 -1.03 -3.27 -18.08
C GLU A 159 -1.00 -4.18 -16.85
N GLU A 160 -1.84 -3.91 -15.83
CA GLU A 160 -1.98 -4.77 -14.66
C GLU A 160 -2.41 -6.20 -15.04
N PRO A 161 -2.18 -7.18 -14.18
CA PRO A 161 -2.72 -8.51 -14.40
C PRO A 161 -4.25 -8.47 -14.54
N TYR A 162 -4.76 -9.16 -15.57
CA TYR A 162 -6.18 -9.14 -15.98
C TYR A 162 -6.70 -7.81 -16.54
N ALA A 163 -5.86 -6.79 -16.70
CA ALA A 163 -6.20 -5.59 -17.46
C ALA A 163 -6.09 -5.85 -18.97
N LEU A 164 -6.75 -5.00 -19.78
CA LEU A 164 -6.88 -5.20 -21.22
C LEU A 164 -5.52 -5.20 -21.96
N ASN A 165 -4.56 -4.40 -21.49
CA ASN A 165 -3.27 -4.19 -22.12
C ASN A 165 -2.13 -4.97 -21.44
N ASN A 166 -2.43 -6.06 -20.74
CA ASN A 166 -1.40 -6.84 -20.06
C ASN A 166 -0.38 -7.47 -21.06
N PRO A 167 0.93 -7.15 -20.96
CA PRO A 167 1.95 -7.65 -21.90
C PRO A 167 2.41 -9.09 -21.64
N LYS A 168 2.01 -9.71 -20.53
CA LYS A 168 2.51 -11.00 -20.03
C LYS A 168 1.51 -12.15 -20.17
N SER A 169 0.46 -11.95 -20.99
CA SER A 169 -0.59 -12.95 -21.27
C SER A 169 -1.37 -13.44 -20.03
N PHE A 170 -1.34 -12.69 -18.92
CA PHE A 170 -2.26 -12.88 -17.80
C PHE A 170 -3.58 -12.18 -18.10
N GLN A 171 -4.30 -12.68 -19.10
CA GLN A 171 -5.66 -12.22 -19.44
C GLN A 171 -6.70 -13.01 -18.64
N LYS A 172 -7.86 -12.40 -18.35
CA LYS A 172 -8.94 -13.10 -17.64
C LYS A 172 -9.34 -14.36 -18.42
N PRO A 173 -9.48 -15.52 -17.78
CA PRO A 173 -10.05 -16.69 -18.43
C PRO A 173 -11.47 -16.36 -18.89
N GLU A 174 -11.78 -16.59 -20.17
CA GLU A 174 -13.10 -16.38 -20.79
C GLU A 174 -14.24 -17.09 -20.02
N GLN A 175 -13.89 -18.15 -19.29
CA GLN A 175 -14.80 -19.04 -18.55
C GLN A 175 -14.91 -18.70 -17.05
N ALA A 176 -14.28 -17.62 -16.57
CA ALA A 176 -14.31 -17.19 -15.17
C ALA A 176 -14.79 -15.73 -14.98
N PRO A 177 -16.01 -15.38 -15.44
CA PRO A 177 -16.54 -14.01 -15.37
C PRO A 177 -16.71 -13.45 -13.94
N SER A 178 -16.66 -14.30 -12.91
CA SER A 178 -16.77 -13.90 -11.50
C SER A 178 -15.44 -13.45 -10.86
N VAL A 179 -14.30 -13.57 -11.56
CA VAL A 179 -13.00 -13.18 -11.02
C VAL A 179 -12.84 -11.66 -11.12
N SER A 180 -13.01 -10.99 -9.98
CA SER A 180 -12.99 -9.52 -9.90
C SER A 180 -11.62 -8.92 -10.20
N GLY A 181 -10.52 -9.68 -10.04
CA GLY A 181 -9.09 -9.37 -10.23
C GLY A 181 -8.24 -10.59 -9.83
N ILE A 182 -6.89 -10.55 -9.84
CA ILE A 182 -6.12 -11.72 -9.35
C ILE A 182 -6.44 -11.99 -7.88
N ARG A 183 -6.53 -10.91 -7.08
CA ARG A 183 -6.93 -10.98 -5.69
C ARG A 183 -8.42 -10.68 -5.56
N GLN A 184 -9.13 -11.46 -4.76
CA GLN A 184 -10.54 -11.17 -4.47
C GLN A 184 -10.66 -9.82 -3.75
N GLY A 185 -11.61 -9.00 -4.22
CA GLY A 185 -11.85 -7.67 -3.61
C GLY A 185 -10.89 -6.56 -4.06
N ILE A 186 -10.04 -6.80 -5.05
CA ILE A 186 -9.30 -5.75 -5.77
C ILE A 186 -9.60 -5.91 -7.25
N ALA A 187 -10.07 -4.84 -7.91
CA ALA A 187 -10.32 -4.87 -9.35
C ALA A 187 -9.01 -4.70 -10.14
N PRO A 188 -8.92 -5.17 -11.41
CA PRO A 188 -7.87 -4.73 -12.32
C PRO A 188 -7.89 -3.21 -12.46
N GLU A 189 -6.73 -2.64 -12.72
CA GLU A 189 -6.48 -1.20 -12.90
C GLU A 189 -6.54 -0.37 -11.60
N ASP A 190 -6.75 -1.07 -10.48
CA ASP A 190 -7.04 -0.50 -9.17
C ASP A 190 -5.83 -0.65 -8.23
N ALA A 191 -4.78 -1.39 -8.65
CA ALA A 191 -3.56 -1.58 -7.87
C ALA A 191 -2.68 -0.32 -7.89
N ALA A 192 -2.63 0.40 -9.01
CA ALA A 192 -1.89 1.66 -9.13
C ALA A 192 -2.33 2.70 -8.07
N VAL A 193 -3.63 2.80 -7.79
CA VAL A 193 -4.15 3.71 -6.76
C VAL A 193 -3.71 3.26 -5.36
N ARG A 194 -3.73 1.95 -5.10
CA ARG A 194 -3.33 1.36 -3.80
C ARG A 194 -1.85 1.59 -3.49
N GLU A 195 -0.98 1.55 -4.49
CA GLU A 195 0.44 1.92 -4.35
C GLU A 195 0.61 3.35 -3.84
N ALA A 196 -0.11 4.31 -4.43
CA ALA A 196 -0.08 5.71 -4.00
C ALA A 196 -0.71 5.89 -2.61
N VAL A 197 -1.81 5.19 -2.33
CA VAL A 197 -2.48 5.18 -1.02
C VAL A 197 -1.55 4.68 0.08
N ALA A 198 -0.80 3.59 -0.15
CA ALA A 198 0.12 3.05 0.84
C ALA A 198 1.21 4.06 1.25
N TYR A 199 1.74 4.82 0.29
CA TYR A 199 2.68 5.91 0.57
C TYR A 199 2.04 7.06 1.36
N LEU A 200 0.83 7.49 0.98
CA LEU A 200 0.11 8.55 1.69
C LEU A 200 -0.26 8.16 3.13
N LEU A 201 -0.54 6.87 3.37
CA LEU A 201 -0.89 6.33 4.68
C LEU A 201 0.32 5.92 5.53
N ASP A 202 1.53 5.94 4.99
CA ASP A 202 2.77 5.79 5.75
C ASP A 202 3.16 7.12 6.39
N HIS A 203 2.46 7.49 7.46
CA HIS A 203 2.65 8.77 8.14
C HIS A 203 4.09 8.91 8.64
N GLN A 204 4.71 10.06 8.39
CA GLN A 204 6.08 10.36 8.83
C GLN A 204 7.12 9.34 8.29
N HIS A 205 6.78 8.62 7.21
CA HIS A 205 7.60 7.55 6.63
C HIS A 205 8.00 6.47 7.65
N PHE A 206 7.09 6.14 8.58
CA PHE A 206 7.38 5.21 9.67
C PHE A 206 7.79 3.83 9.15
N ALA A 207 7.08 3.30 8.16
CA ALA A 207 7.39 2.04 7.46
C ALA A 207 8.40 2.22 6.32
N LYS A 208 8.68 3.46 5.91
CA LYS A 208 9.62 3.86 4.85
C LYS A 208 9.17 3.44 3.46
N VAL A 209 7.86 3.51 3.17
CA VAL A 209 7.36 3.33 1.81
C VAL A 209 8.03 4.37 0.90
N PRO A 210 8.70 3.98 -0.19
CA PRO A 210 9.33 4.94 -1.09
C PRO A 210 8.29 5.89 -1.69
N THR A 211 8.69 7.13 -1.96
CA THR A 211 7.82 8.15 -2.58
C THR A 211 7.06 7.57 -3.76
N THR A 212 5.73 7.53 -3.67
CA THR A 212 4.87 6.92 -4.67
C THR A 212 3.73 7.88 -5.03
N MET A 213 3.49 8.06 -6.32
CA MET A 213 2.43 8.94 -6.84
C MET A 213 1.67 8.27 -7.97
N LEU A 214 0.43 8.72 -8.21
CA LEU A 214 -0.28 8.42 -9.43
C LEU A 214 0.10 9.45 -10.50
N ALA A 215 0.50 8.98 -11.67
CA ALA A 215 0.93 9.85 -12.75
C ALA A 215 0.50 9.31 -14.11
N SER A 216 0.34 10.23 -15.06
CA SER A 216 0.14 9.94 -16.47
C SER A 216 1.48 10.12 -17.19
N LEU A 217 1.92 9.11 -17.93
CA LEU A 217 3.18 9.11 -18.68
C LEU A 217 2.94 8.68 -20.12
N TYR A 218 3.76 9.18 -21.04
CA TYR A 218 3.84 8.66 -22.40
C TYR A 218 5.27 8.30 -22.77
N HIS A 219 5.46 7.10 -23.31
CA HIS A 219 6.67 6.72 -24.01
C HIS A 219 6.35 5.60 -25.02
N PRO A 220 6.88 5.64 -26.26
CA PRO A 220 6.64 4.60 -27.27
C PRO A 220 7.23 3.21 -26.94
N ALA A 221 7.86 3.05 -25.77
CA ALA A 221 8.45 1.77 -25.33
C ALA A 221 7.58 1.05 -24.30
N PHE A 222 6.47 1.68 -23.88
CA PHE A 222 5.43 0.95 -23.15
C PHE A 222 4.70 0.00 -24.09
N HIS A 223 3.94 -0.92 -23.53
CA HIS A 223 3.17 -1.88 -24.31
C HIS A 223 1.93 -1.21 -24.89
N TYR A 224 1.69 -1.40 -26.18
CA TYR A 224 0.47 -0.98 -26.85
C TYR A 224 0.06 -2.10 -27.80
N HIS A 225 -1.23 -2.39 -27.90
CA HIS A 225 -1.71 -3.32 -28.92
C HIS A 225 -1.49 -2.73 -30.32
N ALA A 226 -1.27 -3.59 -31.32
CA ALA A 226 -1.01 -3.15 -32.70
C ALA A 226 -2.16 -2.31 -33.30
N SER A 227 -3.39 -2.51 -32.80
CA SER A 227 -4.58 -1.77 -33.20
C SER A 227 -4.78 -0.46 -32.44
N GLU A 228 -3.99 -0.17 -31.40
CA GLU A 228 -4.14 1.00 -30.55
C GLU A 228 -3.27 2.17 -31.04
N SER A 229 -3.81 3.38 -30.94
CA SER A 229 -3.00 4.59 -31.09
C SER A 229 -2.14 4.80 -29.85
N LEU A 230 -0.93 5.31 -30.05
CA LEU A 230 -0.03 5.67 -28.96
C LEU A 230 -0.67 6.76 -28.09
N HIS A 231 -0.87 6.45 -26.81
CA HIS A 231 -1.53 7.32 -25.85
C HIS A 231 -0.79 7.35 -24.51
N ARG A 232 -1.17 8.29 -23.65
CA ARG A 232 -0.65 8.38 -22.28
C ARG A 232 -1.25 7.28 -21.41
N LYS A 233 -0.43 6.65 -20.59
CA LYS A 233 -0.82 5.62 -19.63
C LYS A 233 -0.82 6.19 -18.22
N ILE A 234 -1.87 5.89 -17.47
CA ILE A 234 -1.96 6.23 -16.05
C ILE A 234 -1.43 5.05 -15.25
N GLY A 235 -0.67 5.31 -14.19
CA GLY A 235 -0.13 4.26 -13.34
C GLY A 235 0.58 4.80 -12.11
N SER A 236 1.05 3.90 -11.26
CA SER A 236 1.86 4.28 -10.10
C SER A 236 3.31 4.49 -10.50
N VAL A 237 3.91 5.58 -10.02
CA VAL A 237 5.35 5.88 -10.12
C VAL A 237 5.92 5.87 -8.71
N GLN A 238 6.76 4.89 -8.42
CA GLN A 238 7.44 4.74 -7.13
C GLN A 238 8.93 5.01 -7.28
N ALA A 239 9.53 5.75 -6.35
CA ALA A 239 10.95 6.00 -6.31
C ALA A 239 11.75 4.68 -6.29
N TYR A 240 12.76 4.58 -7.15
CA TYR A 240 13.66 3.44 -7.14
C TYR A 240 14.60 3.55 -5.94
N VAL A 241 14.68 2.48 -5.16
CA VAL A 241 15.58 2.38 -4.01
C VAL A 241 16.75 1.47 -4.37
N PRO A 242 17.99 1.98 -4.42
CA PRO A 242 19.18 1.14 -4.50
C PRO A 242 19.23 0.22 -3.27
N HIS A 243 19.29 -1.08 -3.51
CA HIS A 243 19.26 -2.11 -2.48
C HIS A 243 20.27 -3.19 -2.80
N ARG A 244 20.63 -3.98 -1.77
CA ARG A 244 21.57 -5.09 -1.93
C ARG A 244 20.85 -6.34 -2.42
N ASP A 245 19.78 -6.70 -1.71
CA ASP A 245 18.99 -7.91 -1.90
C ASP A 245 17.54 -7.66 -1.46
N THR A 246 16.70 -8.69 -1.55
CA THR A 246 15.38 -8.74 -0.89
C THR A 246 15.47 -9.50 0.44
N ALA A 247 14.41 -9.47 1.24
CA ALA A 247 14.39 -10.20 2.51
C ALA A 247 14.41 -11.73 2.33
N ASP A 248 14.11 -12.26 1.14
CA ASP A 248 14.21 -13.71 0.85
C ASP A 248 15.68 -14.19 0.85
N ASP A 249 16.61 -13.31 0.46
CA ASP A 249 18.03 -13.64 0.27
C ASP A 249 18.86 -13.35 1.53
N VAL A 250 18.24 -12.90 2.63
CA VAL A 250 18.93 -12.37 3.81
C VAL A 250 18.41 -12.99 5.11
N GLY A 251 19.33 -13.47 5.96
CA GLY A 251 18.97 -14.09 7.23
C GLY A 251 18.23 -13.15 8.18
N VAL A 252 17.08 -13.61 8.69
CA VAL A 252 16.17 -12.81 9.54
C VAL A 252 16.81 -12.24 10.80
N SER A 253 17.90 -12.84 11.30
CA SER A 253 18.65 -12.35 12.46
C SER A 253 19.31 -10.98 12.24
N MET A 254 19.48 -10.55 10.98
CA MET A 254 20.05 -9.25 10.64
C MET A 254 19.00 -8.13 10.56
N PHE A 255 17.72 -8.45 10.60
CA PHE A 255 16.64 -7.48 10.48
C PHE A 255 16.41 -6.72 11.79
N ARG A 256 16.32 -5.40 11.70
CA ARG A 256 15.97 -4.53 12.83
C ARG A 256 14.53 -4.77 13.25
N ALA A 257 14.30 -4.95 14.54
CA ALA A 257 12.95 -5.10 15.07
C ALA A 257 12.06 -3.89 14.77
N SER A 258 12.62 -2.67 14.83
CA SER A 258 11.90 -1.45 14.49
C SER A 258 11.35 -1.46 13.07
N ASP A 259 12.14 -1.93 12.10
CA ASP A 259 11.75 -1.94 10.69
C ASP A 259 10.70 -3.01 10.43
N VAL A 260 10.87 -4.21 11.00
CA VAL A 260 9.86 -5.29 10.92
C VAL A 260 8.53 -4.84 11.52
N GLN A 261 8.56 -4.22 12.71
CA GLN A 261 7.35 -3.75 13.38
C GLN A 261 6.67 -2.61 12.60
N ALA A 262 7.44 -1.68 12.03
CA ALA A 262 6.89 -0.59 11.22
C ALA A 262 6.19 -1.10 9.95
N ILE A 263 6.81 -2.05 9.23
CA ILE A 263 6.20 -2.73 8.08
C ILE A 263 4.92 -3.46 8.52
N ALA A 264 4.99 -4.22 9.62
CA ALA A 264 3.84 -4.96 10.13
C ALA A 264 2.66 -4.04 10.49
N MET A 265 2.93 -2.89 11.12
CA MET A 265 1.90 -1.91 11.46
C MET A 265 1.20 -1.36 10.21
N LEU A 266 1.95 -1.03 9.15
CA LEU A 266 1.38 -0.59 7.89
C LEU A 266 0.58 -1.73 7.22
N ASP A 267 1.17 -2.91 7.08
CA ASP A 267 0.52 -4.05 6.43
C ASP A 267 -0.76 -4.50 7.16
N ILE A 268 -0.77 -4.46 8.49
CA ILE A 268 -1.98 -4.71 9.30
C ILE A 268 -3.05 -3.67 8.93
N ARG A 269 -2.75 -2.37 8.98
CA ARG A 269 -3.73 -1.32 8.64
C ARG A 269 -4.29 -1.47 7.23
N LEU A 270 -3.45 -1.89 6.30
CA LEU A 270 -3.81 -2.03 4.91
C LEU A 270 -4.34 -3.42 4.55
N ALA A 271 -4.39 -4.38 5.47
CA ALA A 271 -4.71 -5.79 5.19
C ALA A 271 -4.00 -6.30 3.92
N ASN A 272 -2.67 -6.15 3.88
CA ASN A 272 -1.89 -6.52 2.70
C ASN A 272 -2.03 -8.02 2.39
N GLN A 273 -2.38 -8.35 1.15
CA GLN A 273 -2.60 -9.73 0.70
C GLN A 273 -1.37 -10.36 0.03
N ASP A 274 -0.25 -9.64 -0.01
CA ASP A 274 0.96 -10.09 -0.72
C ASP A 274 2.28 -9.64 -0.07
N ARG A 275 2.36 -9.57 1.27
CA ARG A 275 3.63 -9.26 1.93
C ARG A 275 4.51 -10.52 2.03
N HIS A 276 5.33 -10.75 1.02
CA HIS A 276 6.42 -11.73 1.02
C HIS A 276 7.81 -11.07 1.01
N GLY A 277 8.89 -11.85 1.09
CA GLY A 277 10.25 -11.35 1.26
C GLY A 277 10.78 -10.62 0.03
N GLY A 278 10.38 -11.05 -1.16
CA GLY A 278 10.61 -10.32 -2.42
C GLY A 278 10.07 -8.89 -2.44
N ASN A 279 9.03 -8.59 -1.65
CA ASN A 279 8.40 -7.27 -1.54
C ASN A 279 9.01 -6.42 -0.41
N ILE A 280 10.14 -6.85 0.16
CA ILE A 280 10.85 -6.13 1.21
C ILE A 280 12.32 -6.03 0.79
N LEU A 281 12.76 -4.81 0.47
CA LEU A 281 14.14 -4.53 0.09
C LEU A 281 15.04 -4.51 1.32
N VAL A 282 16.25 -5.04 1.16
CA VAL A 282 17.31 -4.99 2.15
C VAL A 282 18.35 -3.96 1.71
N VAL A 283 18.47 -2.88 2.49
CA VAL A 283 19.40 -1.79 2.25
C VAL A 283 20.50 -1.82 3.29
N GLU A 284 21.75 -1.69 2.83
CA GLU A 284 22.88 -1.56 3.75
C GLU A 284 22.78 -0.21 4.48
N PRO A 285 23.09 -0.16 5.79
CA PRO A 285 23.25 1.12 6.46
C PRO A 285 24.30 1.93 5.69
N THR A 286 23.97 3.15 5.28
CA THR A 286 24.96 4.08 4.77
C THR A 286 26.09 4.13 5.79
N ALA A 287 27.30 3.76 5.36
CA ALA A 287 28.47 3.84 6.22
C ALA A 287 28.55 5.29 6.70
N SER A 288 28.27 5.52 7.98
CA SER A 288 28.66 6.76 8.60
C SER A 288 30.17 6.84 8.43
N VAL A 289 30.63 7.77 7.61
CA VAL A 289 32.05 8.12 7.55
C VAL A 289 32.34 8.82 8.87
N SER A 290 32.53 8.07 9.95
CA SER A 290 33.26 8.56 11.10
C SER A 290 34.75 8.39 10.80
N SER A 291 35.31 9.36 10.07
CA SER A 291 36.75 9.56 10.02
C SER A 291 37.22 10.12 11.36
N THR A 292 37.22 9.27 12.39
CA THR A 292 38.07 9.41 13.57
C THR A 292 38.83 8.11 13.76
N SER A 293 40.08 8.16 13.34
CA SER A 293 41.17 7.25 13.64
C SER A 293 41.16 6.81 15.11
N GLY A 294 41.04 5.51 15.36
CA GLY A 294 41.26 4.95 16.69
C GLY A 294 40.66 3.56 16.87
N ALA A 295 41.53 2.54 16.92
CA ALA A 295 41.35 1.20 17.49
C ALA A 295 39.98 0.51 17.28
N MET A 296 39.93 -0.43 16.33
CA MET A 296 38.84 -1.40 16.22
C MET A 296 38.82 -2.33 17.43
N THR A 297 37.94 -2.08 18.40
CA THR A 297 37.37 -3.16 19.19
C THR A 297 36.26 -3.78 18.34
N LYS A 298 36.46 -5.03 17.90
CA LYS A 298 35.41 -5.85 17.25
C LYS A 298 34.29 -6.11 18.26
N ALA A 299 33.43 -5.14 18.50
CA ALA A 299 32.08 -5.41 18.98
C ALA A 299 31.32 -6.04 17.82
N GLN A 300 31.05 -7.34 17.94
CA GLN A 300 30.15 -8.13 17.10
C GLN A 300 28.68 -7.66 17.19
N THR A 301 28.41 -6.35 17.15
CA THR A 301 27.08 -5.87 16.78
C THR A 301 26.93 -6.17 15.29
N GLY A 302 26.45 -7.37 14.97
CA GLY A 302 26.25 -7.86 13.61
C GLY A 302 25.59 -6.76 12.76
N LYS A 303 26.10 -6.58 11.54
CA LYS A 303 25.73 -5.50 10.61
C LYS A 303 24.22 -5.54 10.33
N GLN A 304 23.42 -4.91 11.21
CA GLN A 304 21.97 -4.86 11.08
C GLN A 304 21.62 -4.07 9.82
N VAL A 305 20.73 -4.61 9.01
CA VAL A 305 20.28 -4.01 7.74
C VAL A 305 19.01 -3.18 7.94
N SER A 306 18.75 -2.26 7.02
CA SER A 306 17.46 -1.55 6.95
C SER A 306 16.51 -2.27 6.01
N LEU A 307 15.24 -2.32 6.35
CA LEU A 307 14.18 -2.85 5.47
C LEU A 307 13.35 -1.72 4.88
N ILE A 308 12.93 -1.89 3.63
CA ILE A 308 12.06 -0.96 2.90
C ILE A 308 10.96 -1.76 2.19
N PRO A 309 9.67 -1.58 2.55
CA PRO A 309 8.57 -2.26 1.88
C PRO A 309 8.28 -1.63 0.53
N ILE A 310 8.05 -2.46 -0.48
CA ILE A 310 7.58 -2.05 -1.80
C ILE A 310 6.35 -2.86 -2.19
N ASP A 311 5.77 -2.57 -3.35
CA ASP A 311 4.72 -3.38 -3.97
C ASP A 311 3.46 -3.56 -3.11
N HIS A 312 2.69 -2.47 -2.98
CA HIS A 312 1.46 -2.41 -2.19
C HIS A 312 0.18 -2.53 -3.03
N GLY A 313 0.30 -2.93 -4.32
CA GLY A 313 -0.84 -3.05 -5.22
C GLY A 313 -1.94 -4.00 -4.73
N ALA A 314 -1.59 -4.98 -3.88
CA ALA A 314 -2.50 -5.97 -3.30
C ALA A 314 -2.97 -5.63 -1.85
N CYS A 315 -2.97 -4.36 -1.48
CA CYS A 315 -3.49 -3.92 -0.17
C CYS A 315 -4.90 -3.33 -0.27
N LEU A 316 -5.56 -3.11 0.87
CA LEU A 316 -6.91 -2.57 0.98
C LEU A 316 -7.92 -3.28 0.04
N PRO A 317 -8.07 -4.61 0.18
CA PRO A 317 -9.17 -5.31 -0.48
C PRO A 317 -10.51 -4.81 0.07
N ARG A 318 -11.60 -5.08 -0.65
CA ARG A 318 -12.96 -4.91 -0.09
C ARG A 318 -13.07 -5.65 1.24
N VAL A 319 -13.78 -5.07 2.20
CA VAL A 319 -13.91 -5.61 3.57
C VAL A 319 -14.48 -7.03 3.61
N SER A 320 -15.24 -7.41 2.57
CA SER A 320 -15.80 -8.74 2.37
C SER A 320 -14.80 -9.79 1.82
N ALA A 321 -13.59 -9.39 1.45
CA ALA A 321 -12.62 -10.20 0.72
C ALA A 321 -11.24 -10.25 1.40
N LEU A 322 -11.21 -10.47 2.71
CA LEU A 322 -9.98 -10.49 3.52
C LEU A 322 -9.25 -11.85 3.53
N SER A 323 -9.77 -12.84 2.82
CA SER A 323 -9.33 -14.25 2.85
C SER A 323 -7.88 -14.48 2.39
N GLU A 324 -7.34 -13.58 1.57
CA GLU A 324 -5.99 -13.68 1.02
C GLU A 324 -4.95 -12.88 1.81
N THR A 325 -5.32 -12.29 2.95
CA THR A 325 -4.39 -11.54 3.81
C THR A 325 -3.23 -12.43 4.25
N TYR A 326 -1.99 -12.01 3.94
CA TYR A 326 -0.79 -12.81 4.17
C TYR A 326 0.40 -11.95 4.55
N PHE A 327 1.10 -12.39 5.61
CA PHE A 327 2.24 -11.68 6.17
C PHE A 327 3.43 -12.63 6.42
N LEU A 328 4.51 -12.49 5.66
CA LEU A 328 5.72 -13.27 5.90
C LEU A 328 6.37 -12.94 7.25
N TRP A 329 6.26 -11.69 7.72
CA TRP A 329 6.88 -11.27 8.97
C TRP A 329 6.31 -11.96 10.21
N LEU A 330 5.18 -12.68 10.11
CA LEU A 330 4.67 -13.56 11.17
C LEU A 330 5.69 -14.62 11.60
N PHE A 331 6.54 -15.06 10.67
CA PHE A 331 7.53 -16.09 10.94
C PHE A 331 8.83 -15.52 11.53
N TRP A 332 8.94 -14.20 11.68
CA TRP A 332 10.16 -13.54 12.14
C TRP A 332 10.12 -13.28 13.65
N PRO A 333 11.20 -13.59 14.40
CA PRO A 333 11.25 -13.37 15.85
C PRO A 333 10.94 -11.92 16.27
N GLN A 334 11.29 -10.95 15.44
CA GLN A 334 11.06 -9.52 15.65
C GLN A 334 9.57 -9.17 15.77
N ALA A 335 8.68 -9.84 15.03
CA ALA A 335 7.25 -9.58 15.09
C ALA A 335 6.61 -10.06 16.41
N LYS A 336 7.27 -10.99 17.11
CA LYS A 336 6.87 -11.53 18.42
C LYS A 336 7.38 -10.68 19.58
N GLN A 337 8.09 -9.59 19.30
CA GLN A 337 8.54 -8.65 20.32
C GLN A 337 7.45 -7.62 20.60
N GLN A 338 7.43 -7.12 21.83
CA GLN A 338 6.55 -6.02 22.23
C GLN A 338 6.84 -4.77 21.39
N PHE A 339 5.79 -4.01 21.07
CA PHE A 339 5.95 -2.74 20.39
C PHE A 339 6.75 -1.78 21.26
N SER A 340 7.67 -1.06 20.63
CA SER A 340 8.38 0.03 21.31
C SER A 340 7.41 1.16 21.70
N ARG A 341 7.84 2.02 22.64
CA ARG A 341 7.07 3.22 23.00
C ARG A 341 6.75 4.10 21.78
N ALA A 342 7.72 4.32 20.90
CA ALA A 342 7.52 5.11 19.68
C ALA A 342 6.48 4.47 18.74
N ALA A 343 6.50 3.13 18.62
CA ALA A 343 5.49 2.41 17.83
C ALA A 343 4.08 2.54 18.45
N LEU A 344 3.95 2.44 19.78
CA LEU A 344 2.67 2.62 20.46
C LEU A 344 2.14 4.07 20.34
N GLU A 345 3.01 5.07 20.44
CA GLU A 345 2.67 6.48 20.23
C GLU A 345 2.20 6.71 18.79
N TYR A 346 2.88 6.13 17.80
CA TYR A 346 2.44 6.14 16.40
C TYR A 346 1.06 5.50 16.25
N ILE A 347 0.84 4.29 16.78
CA ILE A 347 -0.44 3.58 16.68
C ILE A 347 -1.56 4.39 17.33
N ALA A 348 -1.30 5.00 18.49
CA ALA A 348 -2.28 5.85 19.19
C ALA A 348 -2.72 7.05 18.33
N ALA A 349 -1.81 7.63 17.54
CA ALA A 349 -2.07 8.80 16.71
C ALA A 349 -2.87 8.50 15.42
N LEU A 350 -2.96 7.22 14.99
CA LEU A 350 -3.67 6.85 13.77
C LEU A 350 -5.17 7.19 13.82
N ASP A 351 -5.70 7.80 12.76
CA ASP A 351 -7.13 8.10 12.60
C ASP A 351 -7.60 7.86 11.17
N ALA A 352 -8.30 6.74 10.98
CA ALA A 352 -8.82 6.34 9.68
C ALA A 352 -9.80 7.35 9.05
N HIS A 353 -10.49 8.21 9.82
CA HIS A 353 -11.32 9.26 9.21
C HIS A 353 -10.48 10.38 8.62
N HIS A 354 -9.45 10.81 9.34
CA HIS A 354 -8.51 11.80 8.83
C HIS A 354 -7.73 11.26 7.63
N ASP A 355 -7.38 9.97 7.66
CA ASP A 355 -6.75 9.27 6.55
C ASP A 355 -7.61 9.31 5.28
N LEU A 356 -8.91 9.04 5.37
CA LEU A 356 -9.79 9.12 4.20
C LEU A 356 -9.91 10.54 3.65
N GLN A 357 -9.94 11.56 4.51
CA GLN A 357 -9.91 12.96 4.07
C GLN A 357 -8.60 13.29 3.36
N LEU A 358 -7.48 12.78 3.88
CA LEU A 358 -6.17 12.89 3.23
C LEU A 358 -6.20 12.24 1.84
N LEU A 359 -6.73 11.04 1.71
CA LEU A 359 -6.84 10.36 0.41
C LEU A 359 -7.75 11.12 -0.56
N GLU A 360 -8.93 11.57 -0.12
CA GLU A 360 -9.84 12.37 -0.94
C GLU A 360 -9.19 13.69 -1.41
N ALA A 361 -8.38 14.31 -0.54
CA ALA A 361 -7.68 15.54 -0.86
C ALA A 361 -6.45 15.34 -1.76
N ASN A 362 -5.86 14.14 -1.84
CA ASN A 362 -4.63 13.88 -2.59
C ASN A 362 -4.78 12.92 -3.79
N LEU A 363 -5.92 12.23 -3.94
CA LEU A 363 -6.21 11.41 -5.12
C LEU A 363 -7.04 12.17 -6.18
N PRO A 364 -6.76 11.97 -7.49
CA PRO A 364 -7.47 12.65 -8.56
C PRO A 364 -8.88 12.10 -8.76
N SER A 365 -9.75 12.93 -9.33
CA SER A 365 -11.14 12.55 -9.64
C SER A 365 -11.18 11.30 -10.53
N GLY A 366 -11.90 10.27 -10.07
CA GLY A 366 -12.04 9.00 -10.81
C GLY A 366 -11.01 7.92 -10.44
N HIS A 367 -10.06 8.21 -9.55
CA HIS A 367 -9.09 7.23 -9.02
C HIS A 367 -9.13 7.24 -7.50
N HIS A 368 -10.32 7.08 -6.93
CA HIS A 368 -10.56 7.09 -5.50
C HIS A 368 -10.43 5.67 -4.93
N LEU A 369 -10.11 5.58 -3.64
CA LEU A 369 -10.24 4.32 -2.92
C LEU A 369 -11.72 3.94 -2.83
N GLU A 370 -12.05 2.70 -3.20
CA GLU A 370 -13.42 2.19 -3.11
C GLU A 370 -13.99 2.25 -1.67
N ARG A 371 -15.30 2.46 -1.53
CA ARG A 371 -15.99 2.53 -0.23
C ARG A 371 -15.75 1.29 0.65
N GLU A 372 -15.81 0.09 0.10
CA GLU A 372 -15.54 -1.14 0.85
C GLU A 372 -14.06 -1.29 1.25
N ALA A 373 -13.13 -0.78 0.44
CA ALA A 373 -11.71 -0.74 0.79
C ALA A 373 -11.43 0.30 1.91
N ALA A 374 -12.17 1.42 1.91
CA ALA A 374 -12.16 2.38 3.00
C ALA A 374 -12.66 1.78 4.32
N LEU A 375 -13.67 0.89 4.29
CA LEU A 375 -14.09 0.13 5.47
C LEU A 375 -12.98 -0.80 5.98
N THR A 376 -12.24 -1.47 5.09
CA THR A 376 -11.08 -2.27 5.46
C THR A 376 -10.05 -1.46 6.25
N LEU A 377 -9.75 -0.23 5.80
CA LEU A 377 -8.84 0.68 6.53
C LEU A 377 -9.37 1.01 7.93
N HIS A 378 -10.66 1.32 8.07
CA HIS A 378 -11.28 1.59 9.37
C HIS A 378 -11.23 0.37 10.30
N VAL A 379 -11.62 -0.80 9.80
CA VAL A 379 -11.62 -2.08 10.52
C VAL A 379 -10.23 -2.42 11.03
N CYS A 380 -9.24 -2.39 10.14
CA CYS A 380 -7.89 -2.83 10.46
C CYS A 380 -7.15 -1.80 11.34
N THR A 381 -7.43 -0.51 11.17
CA THR A 381 -6.92 0.52 12.10
C THR A 381 -7.53 0.35 13.49
N ALA A 382 -8.84 0.07 13.60
CA ALA A 382 -9.48 -0.19 14.88
C ALA A 382 -8.94 -1.47 15.56
N LEU A 383 -8.73 -2.54 14.79
CA LEU A 383 -8.12 -3.78 15.24
C LEU A 383 -6.71 -3.53 15.80
N LEU A 384 -5.84 -2.87 15.01
CA LEU A 384 -4.46 -2.57 15.41
C LEU A 384 -4.43 -1.76 16.72
N LYS A 385 -5.24 -0.71 16.82
CA LYS A 385 -5.30 0.14 18.02
C LYS A 385 -5.77 -0.65 19.23
N PHE A 386 -6.89 -1.36 19.14
CA PHE A 386 -7.44 -2.12 20.26
C PHE A 386 -6.48 -3.21 20.74
N CYS A 387 -5.96 -4.04 19.82
CA CYS A 387 -5.08 -5.14 20.19
C CYS A 387 -3.74 -4.67 20.77
N SER A 388 -3.13 -3.62 20.20
CA SER A 388 -1.82 -3.15 20.68
C SER A 388 -1.92 -2.27 21.94
N LEU A 389 -2.89 -1.35 22.01
CA LEU A 389 -2.99 -0.36 23.09
C LEU A 389 -3.71 -0.94 24.30
N ASP A 390 -4.78 -1.71 24.11
CA ASP A 390 -5.61 -2.20 25.21
C ASP A 390 -5.20 -3.61 25.65
N LEU A 391 -4.92 -4.50 24.69
CA LEU A 391 -4.55 -5.90 24.96
C LEU A 391 -3.04 -6.17 25.00
N LYS A 392 -2.20 -5.19 24.66
CA LYS A 392 -0.72 -5.31 24.60
C LYS A 392 -0.24 -6.48 23.73
N MET A 393 -1.00 -6.79 22.68
CA MET A 393 -0.65 -7.81 21.69
C MET A 393 0.51 -7.35 20.81
N THR A 394 1.35 -8.30 20.41
CA THR A 394 2.47 -8.06 19.49
C THR A 394 1.98 -7.99 18.04
N ALA A 395 2.84 -7.55 17.11
CA ALA A 395 2.51 -7.58 15.68
C ALA A 395 2.14 -9.00 15.23
N HIS A 396 2.88 -10.00 15.70
CA HIS A 396 2.60 -11.41 15.46
C HIS A 396 1.18 -11.80 15.88
N ASP A 397 0.80 -11.49 17.11
CA ASP A 397 -0.50 -11.92 17.64
C ASP A 397 -1.66 -11.28 16.87
N ILE A 398 -1.50 -10.02 16.45
CA ILE A 398 -2.49 -9.31 15.62
C ILE A 398 -2.57 -9.94 14.22
N GLY A 399 -1.43 -10.20 13.58
CA GLY A 399 -1.42 -10.81 12.24
C GLY A 399 -2.01 -12.23 12.24
N MET A 400 -1.85 -13.00 13.33
CA MET A 400 -2.51 -14.30 13.51
C MET A 400 -4.04 -14.20 13.58
N LEU A 401 -4.62 -13.06 13.97
CA LEU A 401 -6.07 -12.84 13.90
C LEU A 401 -6.54 -12.56 12.46
N MET A 402 -5.66 -12.08 11.60
CA MET A 402 -5.98 -11.63 10.24
C MET A 402 -5.77 -12.73 9.19
N CYS A 403 -4.76 -13.55 9.35
CA CYS A 403 -4.43 -14.63 8.43
C CYS A 403 -5.29 -15.88 8.72
N ARG A 404 -5.69 -16.59 7.67
CA ARG A 404 -6.33 -17.90 7.80
C ARG A 404 -5.31 -18.94 8.26
N ASP A 405 -5.77 -19.86 9.12
CA ASP A 405 -4.97 -21.00 9.60
C ASP A 405 -5.48 -22.31 8.98
N GLY A 406 -4.57 -23.26 8.71
CA GLY A 406 -4.88 -24.58 8.15
C GLY A 406 -3.84 -25.16 7.17
N ILE A 407 -4.06 -26.42 6.77
CA ILE A 407 -3.15 -27.15 5.87
C ILE A 407 -3.50 -26.84 4.41
N VAL A 408 -2.57 -26.21 3.69
CA VAL A 408 -2.72 -25.80 2.27
C VAL A 408 -3.12 -26.96 1.35
N SER A 409 -2.74 -28.20 1.67
CA SER A 409 -3.02 -29.38 0.85
C SER A 409 -4.50 -29.76 0.76
N GLN A 410 -5.38 -29.22 1.61
CA GLN A 410 -6.82 -29.56 1.62
C GLN A 410 -7.74 -28.49 1.01
N LYS A 411 -7.23 -27.36 0.51
CA LYS A 411 -8.02 -26.21 -0.03
C LYS A 411 -9.04 -25.57 0.94
N ASP A 412 -9.31 -26.15 2.10
CA ASP A 412 -10.23 -25.63 3.12
C ASP A 412 -9.46 -24.95 4.26
N LEU A 413 -9.00 -23.72 4.01
CA LEU A 413 -8.48 -22.86 5.09
C LEU A 413 -9.66 -22.28 5.87
N SER A 414 -9.62 -22.42 7.20
CA SER A 414 -10.65 -21.83 8.06
C SER A 414 -10.59 -20.30 7.97
N PRO A 415 -11.75 -19.61 7.93
CA PRO A 415 -11.77 -18.15 7.97
C PRO A 415 -10.98 -17.60 9.16
N SER A 416 -10.28 -16.49 8.96
CA SER A 416 -9.54 -15.84 10.05
C SER A 416 -10.49 -15.27 11.10
N VAL A 417 -9.96 -14.97 12.29
CA VAL A 417 -10.76 -14.35 13.36
C VAL A 417 -11.31 -13.00 12.87
N LEU A 418 -10.53 -12.23 12.12
CA LEU A 418 -10.97 -10.98 11.51
C LEU A 418 -12.13 -11.19 10.53
N GLU A 419 -12.04 -12.19 9.64
CA GLU A 419 -13.13 -12.51 8.72
C GLU A 419 -14.43 -12.86 9.46
N ILE A 420 -14.34 -13.65 10.53
CA ILE A 420 -15.51 -14.02 11.35
C ILE A 420 -16.13 -12.79 12.02
N MET A 421 -15.31 -11.89 12.57
CA MET A 421 -15.78 -10.65 13.20
C MET A 421 -16.42 -9.69 12.19
N VAL A 422 -15.83 -9.56 11.00
CA VAL A 422 -16.37 -8.75 9.90
C VAL A 422 -17.68 -9.34 9.40
N ALA A 423 -17.74 -10.64 9.13
CA ALA A 423 -18.96 -11.32 8.69
C ALA A 423 -20.10 -11.15 9.71
N SER A 424 -19.79 -11.31 11.01
CA SER A 424 -20.74 -11.08 12.10
C SER A 424 -21.24 -9.63 12.17
N THR A 425 -20.38 -8.66 11.82
CA THR A 425 -20.74 -7.24 11.77
C THR A 425 -21.66 -6.95 10.58
N LEU A 426 -21.36 -7.51 9.41
CA LEU A 426 -22.13 -7.30 8.17
C LEU A 426 -23.57 -7.81 8.28
N ILE A 427 -23.82 -8.86 9.07
CA ILE A 427 -25.16 -9.43 9.28
C ILE A 427 -25.93 -8.81 10.46
N ASP A 428 -25.33 -7.86 11.19
CA ASP A 428 -26.01 -7.18 12.30
C ASP A 428 -27.21 -6.37 11.78
N ALA A 429 -28.35 -6.47 12.47
CA ALA A 429 -29.60 -5.86 12.02
C ALA A 429 -29.51 -4.33 11.84
N ALA A 430 -28.72 -3.63 12.66
CA ALA A 430 -28.53 -2.19 12.53
C ALA A 430 -27.70 -1.85 11.29
N VAL A 431 -26.67 -2.64 11.01
CA VAL A 431 -25.81 -2.50 9.82
C VAL A 431 -26.62 -2.73 8.57
N LEU A 432 -27.36 -3.85 8.48
CA LEU A 432 -28.21 -4.17 7.34
C LEU A 432 -29.27 -3.08 7.07
N LYS A 433 -29.92 -2.56 8.12
CA LYS A 433 -30.88 -1.46 7.99
C LYS A 433 -30.22 -0.20 7.43
N SER A 434 -29.02 0.14 7.90
CA SER A 434 -28.28 1.30 7.39
C SER A 434 -27.80 1.11 5.95
N GLU A 435 -27.46 -0.12 5.55
CA GLU A 435 -27.06 -0.46 4.18
C GLU A 435 -28.23 -0.30 3.20
N VAL A 436 -29.44 -0.70 3.59
CA VAL A 436 -30.64 -0.49 2.78
C VAL A 436 -30.86 1.00 2.52
N LEU A 437 -30.69 1.85 3.54
CA LEU A 437 -30.81 3.31 3.39
C LEU A 437 -29.73 3.87 2.47
N LEU A 438 -28.49 3.39 2.59
CA LEU A 438 -27.39 3.76 1.70
C LEU A 438 -27.69 3.41 0.23
N ARG A 439 -28.17 2.19 -0.04
CA ARG A 439 -28.54 1.74 -1.39
C ARG A 439 -29.70 2.55 -1.97
N LEU A 440 -30.64 2.98 -1.14
CA LEU A 440 -31.74 3.87 -1.56
C LEU A 440 -31.21 5.26 -1.95
N GLU A 441 -30.30 5.85 -1.18
CA GLU A 441 -29.65 7.13 -1.54
C GLU A 441 -28.85 6.99 -2.84
N ASP A 442 -28.07 5.93 -2.99
CA ASP A 442 -27.27 5.68 -4.20
C ASP A 442 -28.18 5.50 -5.44
N LYS A 443 -29.33 4.82 -5.30
CA LYS A 443 -30.32 4.69 -6.39
C LYS A 443 -30.94 6.04 -6.78
N GLN A 444 -31.29 6.87 -5.79
CA GLN A 444 -31.81 8.22 -6.04
C GLN A 444 -30.77 9.11 -6.73
N ARG A 445 -29.52 9.07 -6.29
CA ARG A 445 -28.40 9.79 -6.92
C ARG A 445 -28.14 9.28 -8.34
N GLY A 446 -28.18 7.98 -8.57
CA GLY A 446 -28.03 7.39 -9.91
C GLY A 446 -29.11 7.88 -10.88
N MET A 447 -30.37 7.94 -10.44
CA MET A 447 -31.47 8.50 -11.23
C MET A 447 -31.29 10.01 -11.51
N GLN A 448 -30.74 10.77 -10.57
CA GLN A 448 -30.49 12.21 -10.71
C GLN A 448 -29.24 12.53 -11.56
N ALA A 449 -28.19 11.70 -11.50
CA ALA A 449 -26.97 11.85 -12.29
C ALA A 449 -27.19 11.55 -13.78
N VAL A 450 -28.18 10.69 -14.11
CA VAL A 450 -28.66 10.51 -15.49
C VAL A 450 -29.41 11.75 -15.99
N ALA A 451 -29.93 12.60 -15.10
CA ALA A 451 -30.66 13.82 -15.44
C ALA A 451 -29.78 15.09 -15.45
N PHE A 452 -28.64 15.13 -14.74
CA PHE A 452 -27.73 16.28 -14.72
C PHE A 452 -26.26 15.83 -14.72
N ASN A 453 -25.50 16.35 -15.68
CA ASN A 453 -24.09 16.01 -15.89
C ASN A 453 -23.21 16.68 -14.81
N LYS A 454 -22.49 15.84 -14.05
CA LYS A 454 -21.53 16.11 -12.95
C LYS A 454 -22.14 16.12 -11.54
N GLN A 455 -21.68 15.18 -10.71
CA GLN A 455 -21.27 15.51 -9.34
C GLN A 455 -20.14 14.59 -8.88
N THR A 456 -19.16 15.21 -8.21
CA THR A 456 -18.12 14.60 -7.40
C THR A 456 -18.74 13.72 -6.32
N GLN A 457 -18.17 12.54 -6.05
CA GLN A 457 -18.54 11.70 -4.91
C GLN A 457 -18.11 12.36 -3.59
N ALA A 458 -18.79 13.41 -3.17
CA ALA A 458 -18.83 13.74 -1.75
C ALA A 458 -19.57 12.60 -1.04
N GLN A 459 -18.93 12.02 -0.04
CA GLN A 459 -19.53 10.96 0.77
C GLN A 459 -20.87 11.45 1.33
N GLY A 460 -21.94 10.75 0.98
CA GLY A 460 -23.30 11.12 1.37
C GLY A 460 -23.55 10.92 2.86
N LYS A 461 -24.55 11.63 3.39
CA LYS A 461 -24.95 11.48 4.79
C LYS A 461 -25.28 10.02 5.14
N ALA A 462 -25.87 9.24 4.23
CA ALA A 462 -26.12 7.82 4.51
C ALA A 462 -24.84 7.00 4.59
N TRP A 463 -23.80 7.33 3.81
CA TRP A 463 -22.52 6.63 3.89
C TRP A 463 -21.83 6.89 5.22
N SER A 464 -21.74 8.15 5.66
CA SER A 464 -21.17 8.48 6.97
C SER A 464 -21.94 7.80 8.12
N ASN A 465 -23.26 7.74 8.03
CA ASN A 465 -24.10 7.00 8.98
C ASN A 465 -23.83 5.49 8.94
N TYR A 466 -23.70 4.90 7.75
CA TYR A 466 -23.38 3.48 7.57
C TYR A 466 -22.03 3.15 8.22
N VAL A 467 -20.98 3.92 7.92
CA VAL A 467 -19.64 3.72 8.50
C VAL A 467 -19.68 3.83 10.03
N ALA A 468 -20.40 4.83 10.58
CA ALA A 468 -20.54 5.00 12.01
C ALA A 468 -21.22 3.79 12.68
N ILE A 469 -22.34 3.31 12.13
CA ILE A 469 -23.07 2.15 12.65
C ILE A 469 -22.24 0.88 12.51
N PHE A 470 -21.64 0.65 11.34
CA PHE A 470 -20.76 -0.49 11.07
C PHE A 470 -19.59 -0.52 12.07
N MET A 471 -18.88 0.59 12.26
CA MET A 471 -17.72 0.63 13.15
C MET A 471 -18.10 0.56 14.63
N GLN A 472 -19.26 1.07 15.03
CA GLN A 472 -19.78 0.86 16.38
C GLN A 472 -20.05 -0.62 16.64
N THR A 473 -20.71 -1.30 15.70
CA THR A 473 -20.97 -2.74 15.78
C THR A 473 -19.66 -3.54 15.78
N PHE A 474 -18.75 -3.25 14.85
CA PHE A 474 -17.46 -3.95 14.76
C PHE A 474 -16.66 -3.83 16.06
N ARG A 475 -16.55 -2.64 16.66
CA ARG A 475 -15.83 -2.45 17.93
C ARG A 475 -16.44 -3.27 19.08
N ARG A 476 -17.76 -3.38 19.14
CA ARG A 476 -18.46 -4.25 20.10
C ARG A 476 -18.14 -5.72 19.86
N VAL A 477 -18.20 -6.18 18.61
CA VAL A 477 -17.86 -7.56 18.23
C VAL A 477 -16.39 -7.87 18.58
N LEU A 478 -15.49 -6.94 18.27
CA LEU A 478 -14.05 -7.02 18.55
C LEU A 478 -13.79 -7.17 20.05
N ALA A 479 -14.34 -6.28 20.88
CA ALA A 479 -14.19 -6.37 22.32
C ALA A 479 -14.74 -7.70 22.85
N ASN A 480 -15.97 -8.09 22.47
CA ASN A 480 -16.58 -9.33 22.93
C ASN A 480 -15.79 -10.59 22.54
N ASN A 481 -15.15 -10.61 21.36
CA ASN A 481 -14.39 -11.76 20.92
C ASN A 481 -13.02 -11.88 21.60
N LEU A 482 -12.40 -10.76 21.96
CA LEU A 482 -11.00 -10.74 22.42
C LEU A 482 -10.82 -10.47 23.92
N THR A 483 -11.79 -9.89 24.62
CA THR A 483 -11.73 -9.70 26.09
C THR A 483 -12.49 -10.74 26.89
N ALA A 484 -13.35 -11.54 26.24
CA ALA A 484 -14.14 -12.59 26.90
C ALA A 484 -13.42 -13.95 26.97
N LYS A 485 -12.15 -14.00 26.54
CA LYS A 485 -11.23 -15.13 26.67
C LYS A 485 -10.06 -14.70 27.55
#